data_AF-A0A7C2L517-F1
#
_entry.id   AF-A0A7C2L517-F1
#
_cell.length_a   1.000
_cell.length_b   1.000
_cell.length_c   1.000
_cell.angle_alpha   90.00
_cell.angle_beta   90.00
_cell.angle_gamma   90.00
#
_symmetry.space_group_name_H-M   'P 1'
#
loop_
_entity.id
_entity.type
_entity.pdbx_description
1 polymer ?
#
loop_
_entity_poly.entity_id
_entity_poly.type
_entity_poly.pdbx_seq_one_letter_code
_entity_poly.pdbx_strand_id
1 'polypeptide(L)' 'MRGPHNLRYRVNERIRAERVRVIDENGQQIGIMSVR' A
#
# COMPACT_ATOMS: atom_id res chain seq x y z
N MET A 1 1.23 -15.75 10.00
CA MET A 1 1.15 -14.27 10.12
C MET A 1 -0.32 -13.85 10.10
N ARG A 2 -0.93 -13.56 11.25
CA ARG A 2 -2.28 -12.96 11.32
C ARG A 2 -2.11 -11.50 11.69
N GLY A 3 -2.32 -10.60 10.72
CA GLY A 3 -2.46 -9.17 11.01
C GLY A 3 -3.77 -8.90 11.77
N PRO A 4 -3.93 -7.72 12.39
CA PRO A 4 -5.15 -7.40 13.13
C PRO A 4 -6.38 -7.52 12.22
N HIS A 5 -7.33 -8.37 12.62
CA HIS A 5 -8.54 -8.74 11.86
C HIS A 5 -9.50 -7.57 11.50
N ASN A 6 -9.17 -6.33 11.85
CA ASN A 6 -10.02 -5.14 11.69
C ASN A 6 -9.40 -3.97 10.93
N LEU A 7 -8.22 -4.12 10.32
CA LEU A 7 -7.66 -3.07 9.45
C LEU A 7 -8.30 -3.16 8.06
N ARG A 8 -9.38 -2.42 7.87
CA ARG A 8 -9.97 -2.20 6.54
C ARG A 8 -8.93 -1.48 5.67
N TYR A 9 -8.39 -2.16 4.66
CA TYR A 9 -7.39 -1.57 3.78
C TYR A 9 -7.92 -0.32 3.08
N ARG A 10 -7.03 0.67 2.94
CA ARG A 10 -7.28 1.88 2.16
C ARG A 10 -6.74 1.63 0.76
N VAL A 11 -7.56 1.86 -0.25
CA VAL A 11 -7.23 1.61 -1.66
C VAL A 11 -7.40 2.89 -2.45
N ASN A 12 -6.58 3.08 -3.48
CA ASN A 12 -6.69 4.15 -4.47
C ASN A 12 -6.86 5.54 -3.81
N GLU A 13 -7.92 6.29 -4.13
CA GLU A 13 -8.11 7.66 -3.61
C GLU A 13 -8.36 7.71 -2.09
N ARG A 14 -8.57 6.55 -1.45
CA ARG A 14 -8.69 6.47 0.01
C ARG A 14 -7.33 6.48 0.69
N ILE A 15 -6.22 6.28 -0.02
CA ILE A 15 -4.86 6.39 0.51
C ILE A 15 -4.56 7.89 0.77
N ARG A 16 -3.98 8.21 1.94
CA ARG A 16 -3.66 9.60 2.32
C ARG A 16 -2.19 9.84 2.62
N ALA A 17 -1.35 8.83 2.46
CA ALA A 17 0.09 9.01 2.55
C ALA A 17 0.58 9.84 1.36
N GLU A 18 1.60 10.68 1.56
CA GLU A 18 2.19 11.46 0.46
C GLU A 18 3.01 10.56 -0.48
N ARG A 19 3.67 9.55 0.10
CA ARG A 19 4.49 8.57 -0.63
C ARG A 19 4.24 7.17 -0.08
N VAL A 20 4.28 6.16 -0.95
CA VAL A 20 4.07 4.75 -0.60
C VAL A 20 5.12 3.86 -1.26
N ARG A 21 5.52 2.80 -0.56
CA ARG A 21 6.32 1.72 -1.15
C ARG A 21 5.38 0.79 -1.90
N VAL A 22 5.60 0.62 -3.20
CA VAL A 22 4.78 -0.23 -4.06
C VAL A 22 5.47 -1.57 -4.27
N ILE A 23 4.67 -2.62 -4.11
CA ILE A 23 5.03 -4.02 -4.38
C ILE A 23 4.02 -4.53 -5.41
N ASP A 24 4.50 -5.20 -6.45
CA ASP A 24 3.63 -5.80 -7.45
C ASP A 24 2.98 -7.10 -6.94
N GLU A 25 2.14 -7.71 -7.77
CA GLU A 25 1.47 -8.98 -7.46
C GLU A 25 2.41 -10.19 -7.34
N ASN A 26 3.60 -10.12 -7.94
CA ASN A 26 4.64 -11.15 -7.88
C ASN A 26 5.58 -10.96 -6.68
N GLY A 27 5.39 -9.92 -5.88
CA GLY A 27 6.26 -9.55 -4.76
C GLY A 27 7.48 -8.69 -5.16
N GLN A 28 7.57 -8.25 -6.41
CA GLN A 28 8.61 -7.34 -6.89
C GLN A 28 8.49 -5.97 -6.23
N GLN A 29 9.62 -5.45 -5.76
CA GLN A 29 9.73 -4.14 -5.16
C GLN A 29 9.86 -3.06 -6.26
N ILE A 30 8.79 -2.34 -6.53
CA ILE A 30 8.79 -1.26 -7.55
C ILE A 30 9.50 -0.01 -7.02
N GLY A 31 9.37 0.28 -5.72
CA GLY A 31 10.04 1.41 -5.07
C GLY A 31 9.08 2.36 -4.37
N ILE A 32 9.54 3.58 -4.06
CA ILE A 32 8.75 4.60 -3.35
C ILE A 32 8.13 5.57 -4.36
N MET A 33 6.80 5.59 -4.43
CA MET A 33 6.02 6.39 -5.37
C MET A 33 5.22 7.50 -4.67
N SER A 34 4.99 8.60 -5.38
CA SER A 34 4.01 9.65 -5.03
C SER A 34 2.59 9.09 -5.12
N VAL A 35 1.71 9.45 -4.17
CA VAL A 35 0.26 9.16 -4.26
C VAL A 35 -0.51 10.26 -5.00
N ARG A 36 0.16 11.37 -5.32
CA ARG A 36 -0.33 12.50 -6.10
C ARG A 36 -0.11 12.30 -7.59
#